data_AF-A0A0V0HSC7-F1
#
_entry.id   AF-A0A0V0HSC7-F1
#
_cell.length_a   1.000
_cell.length_b   1.000
_cell.length_c   1.000
_cell.angle_alpha   90.00
_cell.angle_beta   90.00
_cell.angle_gamma   90.00
#
_symmetry.space_group_name_H-M   'P 1'
#
loop_
_entity.id
_entity.type
_entity.pdbx_description
1 polymer ?
#
loop_
_entity_poly.entity_id
_entity_poly.type
_entity_poly.pdbx_seq_one_letter_code
_entity_poly.pdbx_strand_id
1 'polypeptide(L)'
;MSPFLFAIAMEYLSRSLNGLKEDKTFKFHPKCSKLGITHLCFADDLLIFSRGDMESIKALQKCFSTFSQASGLQANLNKSSIYFEGVATRDKQQVIQ
;
A
#
# COMPACT_ATOMS: atom_id res chain seq x y z
N MET A 1 -4.71 -16.76 -12.52
CA MET A 1 -4.78 -17.37 -11.18
C MET A 1 -6.22 -17.73 -10.87
N SER A 2 -6.50 -18.82 -10.15
CA SER A 2 -7.88 -19.13 -9.73
C SER A 2 -8.41 -18.04 -8.78
N PRO A 3 -9.71 -17.64 -8.85
CA PRO A 3 -10.28 -16.61 -7.98
C PRO A 3 -10.09 -16.90 -6.48
N PHE A 4 -10.18 -18.17 -6.07
CA PHE A 4 -10.04 -18.56 -4.67
C PHE A 4 -8.59 -18.38 -4.17
N LEU A 5 -7.61 -18.81 -4.98
CA LEU A 5 -6.20 -18.63 -4.64
C LEU A 5 -5.83 -17.15 -4.60
N PHE A 6 -6.42 -16.36 -5.50
CA PHE A 6 -6.25 -14.91 -5.52
C PHE A 6 -6.81 -14.25 -4.27
N ALA A 7 -8.00 -14.64 -3.81
CA ALA A 7 -8.55 -14.17 -2.55
C ALA A 7 -7.61 -14.46 -1.36
N ILE A 8 -7.01 -15.66 -1.30
CA ILE A 8 -6.04 -16.02 -0.26
C ILE A 8 -4.79 -15.12 -0.32
N ALA A 9 -4.25 -14.87 -1.51
CA ALA A 9 -3.11 -13.98 -1.68
C ALA A 9 -3.45 -12.54 -1.24
N MET A 10 -4.62 -12.04 -1.62
CA MET A 10 -5.08 -10.70 -1.22
C MET A 10 -5.35 -10.59 0.28
N GLU A 11 -5.83 -11.66 0.93
CA GLU A 11 -5.96 -11.72 2.39
C GLU A 11 -4.58 -11.65 3.07
N TYR A 12 -3.57 -12.32 2.54
CA TYR A 12 -2.21 -12.20 3.03
C TYR A 12 -1.69 -10.75 2.92
N LEU A 13 -1.88 -10.10 1.77
CA LEU A 13 -1.53 -8.68 1.59
C LEU A 13 -2.26 -7.78 2.59
N SER A 14 -3.57 -8.01 2.79
CA SER A 14 -4.38 -7.27 3.75
C SER A 14 -3.83 -7.37 5.17
N ARG A 15 -3.43 -8.57 5.59
CA ARG A 15 -2.80 -8.79 6.90
C ARG A 15 -1.45 -8.10 7.01
N SER A 16 -0.60 -8.16 5.97
CA SER A 16 0.68 -7.46 5.95
C SER A 16 0.50 -5.93 6.03
N LEU A 17 -0.46 -5.36 5.31
CA LEU A 17 -0.79 -3.93 5.36
C LEU A 17 -1.43 -3.51 6.69
N ASN A 18 -2.17 -4.39 7.35
CA ASN A 18 -2.66 -4.16 8.71
C ASN A 18 -1.54 -4.21 9.74
N GLY A 19 -0.49 -5.00 9.53
CA GLY A 19 0.71 -5.01 10.38
C GLY A 19 1.47 -3.68 10.37
N LEU A 20 1.39 -2.90 9.28
CA LEU A 20 2.00 -1.56 9.22
C LEU A 20 1.43 -0.59 10.27
N LYS A 21 0.24 -0.85 10.82
CA LYS A 21 -0.34 -0.04 11.89
C LYS A 21 0.50 -0.10 13.17
N GLU A 22 1.25 -1.18 13.36
CA GLU A 22 2.12 -1.39 14.53
C GLU A 22 3.55 -0.86 14.28
N ASP A 23 3.88 -0.53 13.02
CA ASP A 23 5.16 0.06 12.67
C ASP A 23 5.18 1.55 13.03
N LYS A 24 6.11 1.94 13.92
CA LYS A 24 6.28 3.33 14.36
C LYS A 24 6.68 4.29 13.24
N THR A 25 7.22 3.76 12.14
CA THR A 25 7.64 4.55 10.98
C THR A 25 6.51 4.84 10.01
N PHE A 26 5.43 4.03 10.04
CA PHE A 26 4.28 4.20 9.19
C PHE A 26 3.29 5.21 9.80
N LYS A 27 2.87 6.17 8.99
CA LYS A 27 1.85 7.15 9.37
C LYS A 27 0.66 7.05 8.42
N PHE A 28 -0.52 7.04 9.00
CA PHE A 28 -1.77 7.03 8.25
C PHE A 28 -1.96 8.33 7.46
N HIS A 29 -2.72 8.22 6.38
CA HIS A 29 -3.27 9.41 5.73
C HIS A 29 -4.14 10.20 6.73
N PRO A 30 -4.05 11.54 6.80
CA PRO A 30 -4.77 12.35 7.79
C PRO A 30 -6.29 12.08 7.84
N LYS A 31 -6.91 11.85 6.69
CA LYS A 31 -8.34 11.53 6.58
C LYS A 31 -8.69 10.07 6.99
N CYS A 32 -7.71 9.17 7.00
CA CYS A 32 -7.90 7.73 7.27
C CYS A 32 -7.45 7.33 8.67
N SER A 33 -6.71 8.19 9.37
CA SER A 33 -6.15 7.91 10.70
C SER A 33 -7.22 7.58 11.75
N LYS A 34 -8.35 8.30 11.76
CA LYS A 34 -9.44 8.06 12.73
C LYS A 34 -10.11 6.70 12.56
N LEU A 35 -10.15 6.18 11.33
CA LEU A 35 -10.75 4.88 11.01
C LEU A 35 -9.71 3.76 10.96
N GLY A 36 -8.41 4.08 11.10
CA GLY A 36 -7.33 3.10 10.99
C GLY A 36 -7.30 2.39 9.63
N ILE A 37 -7.73 3.05 8.56
CA ILE A 37 -7.78 2.45 7.22
C ILE A 37 -6.41 2.62 6.55
N THR A 38 -5.77 1.51 6.19
CA THR A 38 -4.52 1.49 5.39
C THR A 38 -4.77 1.16 3.94
N HIS A 39 -5.82 0.38 3.63
CA HIS A 39 -6.14 -0.04 2.28
C HIS A 39 -7.61 -0.43 2.15
N LEU A 40 -8.09 -0.53 0.91
CA LEU A 40 -9.37 -1.10 0.51
C LEU A 40 -9.11 -2.06 -0.65
N CYS A 41 -9.52 -3.33 -0.48
CA CYS A 41 -9.49 -4.35 -1.53
C CYS A 41 -10.90 -4.60 -2.04
N PHE A 42 -11.09 -4.60 -3.36
CA PHE A 42 -12.29 -5.09 -3.99
C PHE A 42 -11.94 -5.89 -5.25
N ALA A 43 -12.18 -7.20 -5.22
CA ALA A 43 -11.72 -8.12 -6.25
C ALA A 43 -10.22 -7.91 -6.55
N ASP A 44 -9.87 -7.51 -7.77
CA ASP A 44 -8.52 -7.20 -8.23
C ASP A 44 -8.09 -5.74 -8.03
N ASP A 45 -9.01 -4.85 -7.65
CA ASP A 45 -8.72 -3.44 -7.39
C ASP A 45 -8.28 -3.20 -5.95
N LEU A 46 -7.19 -2.44 -5.80
CA LEU A 46 -6.58 -2.12 -4.52
C LEU A 46 -6.34 -0.62 -4.40
N LEU A 47 -6.89 -0.01 -3.35
CA LEU A 47 -6.59 1.36 -2.94
C LEU A 47 -5.79 1.35 -1.64
N ILE A 48 -4.78 2.21 -1.56
CA ILE A 48 -3.83 2.25 -0.44
C ILE A 48 -3.66 3.68 0.03
N PHE A 49 -3.67 3.85 1.34
CA PHE A 49 -3.65 5.15 1.99
C PHE A 49 -2.51 5.21 3.00
N SER A 50 -1.63 6.18 2.82
CA SER A 50 -0.61 6.53 3.79
C SER A 50 -0.37 8.02 3.81
N ARG A 51 0.41 8.48 4.79
CA ARG A 51 1.03 9.80 4.72
C ARG A 51 2.05 9.80 3.58
N GLY A 52 2.16 10.93 2.88
CA GLY A 52 3.08 11.11 1.76
C GLY A 52 4.52 11.42 2.18
N ASP A 53 4.97 10.91 3.33
CA ASP A 53 6.37 11.03 3.76
C ASP A 53 7.18 9.78 3.36
N MET A 54 8.50 9.95 3.25
CA MET A 54 9.40 8.89 2.80
C MET A 54 9.42 7.67 3.70
N GLU A 55 9.22 7.83 5.00
CA GLU A 55 9.22 6.70 5.95
C GLU A 55 8.02 5.78 5.67
N SER A 56 6.83 6.38 5.58
CA SER A 56 5.58 5.66 5.34
C SER A 56 5.56 4.98 3.97
N ILE A 57 6.07 5.66 2.94
CA ILE A 57 6.15 5.10 1.59
C ILE A 57 7.15 3.93 1.53
N LYS A 58 8.31 4.04 2.17
CA LYS A 58 9.28 2.93 2.25
C LYS A 58 8.72 1.72 2.98
N ALA A 59 7.98 1.95 4.07
CA ALA A 59 7.32 0.87 4.81
C ALA A 59 6.29 0.13 3.93
N LEU A 60 5.49 0.89 3.16
CA LEU A 60 4.57 0.31 2.17
C LEU A 60 5.31 -0.47 1.07
N GLN A 61 6.34 0.11 0.47
CA GLN A 61 7.12 -0.55 -0.58
C GLN A 61 7.75 -1.87 -0.08
N LYS A 62 8.26 -1.89 1.15
CA LYS A 62 8.79 -3.11 1.78
C LYS A 62 7.72 -4.19 1.96
N CYS A 63 6.53 -3.80 2.40
CA CYS A 63 5.37 -4.69 2.52
C CYS A 63 5.00 -5.28 1.14
N PHE A 64 4.90 -4.44 0.12
CA PHE A 64 4.63 -4.87 -1.26
C PHE A 64 5.69 -5.78 -1.84
N SER A 65 6.98 -5.46 -1.62
CA SER A 65 8.08 -6.29 -2.10
C SER A 65 8.03 -7.68 -1.47
N THR A 66 7.72 -7.76 -0.17
CA THR A 66 7.59 -9.03 0.55
C THR A 66 6.40 -9.83 0.02
N PHE A 67 5.26 -9.16 -0.17
CA PHE A 67 4.08 -9.76 -0.78
C PHE A 67 4.36 -10.30 -2.19
N SER A 68 5.01 -9.50 -3.03
CA SER A 68 5.32 -9.85 -4.40
C SER A 68 6.28 -11.04 -4.49
N GLN A 69 7.29 -11.07 -3.63
CA GLN A 69 8.23 -12.19 -3.54
C GLN A 69 7.53 -13.48 -3.08
N ALA A 70 6.62 -13.39 -2.11
CA ALA A 70 5.92 -14.56 -1.57
C ALA A 70 4.82 -15.10 -2.50
N SER A 71 4.09 -14.22 -3.18
CA SER A 71 2.93 -14.58 -4.02
C SER A 71 3.26 -14.72 -5.51
N GLY A 72 4.37 -14.14 -5.98
CA GLY A 72 4.67 -13.97 -7.39
C GLY A 72 3.80 -12.92 -8.10
N LEU A 73 2.92 -12.22 -7.38
CA LEU A 73 2.04 -11.19 -7.94
C LEU A 73 2.74 -9.84 -7.96
N GLN A 74 2.53 -9.08 -9.03
CA GLN A 74 3.04 -7.72 -9.18
C GLN A 74 1.90 -6.77 -9.53
N ALA A 75 1.98 -5.55 -9.01
CA ALA A 75 1.07 -4.49 -9.40
C ALA A 75 1.25 -4.15 -10.89
N ASN A 76 0.15 -4.01 -11.61
CA ASN A 76 0.22 -3.56 -13.00
C ASN A 76 0.42 -2.05 -13.04
N LEU A 77 1.66 -1.61 -13.29
CA LEU A 77 2.01 -0.18 -13.31
C LEU A 77 1.23 0.62 -14.35
N ASN A 78 0.80 0.00 -15.46
CA ASN A 78 -0.02 0.66 -16.48
C ASN A 78 -1.46 0.94 -16.04
N LYS A 79 -1.93 0.20 -15.02
CA LYS A 79 -3.26 0.37 -14.41
C LYS A 79 -3.20 1.01 -13.02
N SER A 80 -2.00 1.21 -12.48
CA SER A 80 -1.79 1.79 -11.17
C SER A 80 -1.64 3.31 -11.31
N SER A 81 -2.10 4.05 -10.30
CA SER A 81 -1.98 5.50 -10.27
C SER A 81 -1.71 5.96 -8.85
N ILE A 82 -0.88 7.01 -8.71
CA ILE A 82 -0.54 7.59 -7.42
C ILE A 82 -1.15 9.00 -7.36
N TYR A 83 -1.86 9.27 -6.27
CA TYR A 83 -2.49 10.57 -6.01
C TYR A 83 -1.85 11.21 -4.79
N PHE A 84 -1.40 12.45 -4.94
CA PHE A 84 -0.76 13.21 -3.86
C PHE A 84 -1.61 14.42 -3.47
N GLU A 85 -2.01 14.50 -2.21
CA GLU A 85 -2.69 15.66 -1.62
C GLU A 85 -1.84 16.21 -0.46
N GLY A 86 -1.51 17.51 -0.48
CA GLY A 86 -0.75 18.14 0.62
C GLY A 86 0.71 17.69 0.81
N VAL A 87 1.33 17.07 -0.21
CA VAL A 87 2.73 16.63 -0.20
C VAL A 87 3.63 17.67 -0.89
N ALA A 88 4.82 17.93 -0.37
CA ALA A 88 5.77 18.86 -0.99
C ALA A 88 6.31 18.30 -2.32
N THR A 89 6.57 19.17 -3.31
CA THR A 89 7.02 18.75 -4.66
C THR A 89 8.28 17.89 -4.63
N ARG A 90 9.22 18.18 -3.73
CA ARG A 90 10.45 17.39 -3.53
C ARG A 90 10.14 15.94 -3.12
N ASP A 91 9.17 15.74 -2.25
CA ASP A 91 8.84 14.43 -1.70
C ASP A 91 8.06 13.63 -2.76
N LYS A 92 7.20 14.30 -3.56
CA LYS A 92 6.51 13.67 -4.71
C LYS A 92 7.50 13.07 -5.71
N GLN A 93 8.58 13.79 -6.04
CA GLN A 93 9.59 13.30 -6.98
C GLN A 93 10.32 12.05 -6.46
N GLN A 94 10.48 11.93 -5.14
CA GLN A 94 11.10 10.76 -4.53
C GLN A 94 10.17 9.55 -4.44
N VAL A 95 8.85 9.74 -4.40
CA VAL A 95 7.88 8.62 -4.42
C VAL A 95 7.73 8.01 -5.82
N ILE A 96 7.89 8.82 -6.88
CA ILE A 96 7.65 8.40 -8.27
C ILE A 96 8.88 7.71 -8.88
N GLN A 97 10.07 7.86 -8.29
CA GLN A 97 11.29 7.13 -8.66
C GLN A 97 11.32 5.73 -8.04
#